data_AF-A0A2N7QZN5-F1
#
_entry.id   AF-A0A2N7QZN5-F1
#
_cell.length_a   1.000
_cell.length_b   1.000
_cell.length_c   1.000
_cell.angle_alpha   90.00
_cell.angle_beta   90.00
_cell.angle_gamma   90.00
#
_symmetry.space_group_name_H-M   'P 1'
#
loop_
_entity.id
_entity.type
_entity.pdbx_description
1 polymer ?
#
loop_
_entity_poly.entity_id
_entity_poly.type
_entity_poly.pdbx_seq_one_letter_code
_entity_poly.pdbx_strand_id
1 'polypeptide(L)'
;MRMNTQDELLEYYRRELAYLRTQSADFAARYPKVAQRLVLTGAETADPHTEHLIQSVAFLNARVHRELDRDFPSVAAAMLDNLCPSLTQPVPAMTVMQMALDPMEGKVTAGARVARGTMLSATAATGEQCRFQVAWETTLWPLRVHAIAQEDPRTLRLDMRCDEGVDVAELELDTLRLHLSGDLLTTMPLHEMLISGLDHLEVVSSGGVHRLAARHLAEVGFAEDEAMLGGPAHAHPAYGLLQEYFAFPRKFQFFDVSGLRGRLGSGGSFALRLVFGHSAPVLALLDAGNVLLGCVPALNLFPVTSEPVVVDRRHYEYLLVPDRRRDAVMEVHSILGVTVSDPRGERSVDIPSAFAEEGGEDGVALSWTMRRETSLRKGISGTDVYLGFVDRGDVQAALSEPVAYARLLCTNRLLAEQIGPGTRFHGDGVAASTTIRALYQPSVQRPPTMANHALWSLVSLLRLNHRSLVDGSTGADTLRDMLLLFAGGSARDQVQIRGIKRLAARAGTARVGSEGWRGHCRGTDIVLEFDTDAFAGTSPLVLAGVLARFFALYTTANSFVRLSVVRHGEPWMQWPAMTGRQCLT
;
A
#
# COMPACT_ATOMS: atom_id res chain seq x y z
N MET A 1 16.77 13.31 -12.30
CA MET A 1 18.16 13.72 -12.00
C MET A 1 18.09 14.50 -10.69
N ARG A 2 18.57 13.92 -9.57
CA ARG A 2 18.38 14.50 -8.23
C ARG A 2 19.41 15.60 -8.01
N MET A 3 18.94 16.84 -7.86
CA MET A 3 19.78 18.00 -7.54
C MET A 3 20.18 17.94 -6.06
N ASN A 4 21.46 18.14 -5.75
CA ASN A 4 21.97 18.08 -4.38
C ASN A 4 21.45 19.32 -3.61
N THR A 5 21.19 19.22 -2.31
CA THR A 5 20.62 20.34 -1.52
C THR A 5 21.58 21.54 -1.40
N GLN A 6 22.88 21.29 -1.58
CA GLN A 6 23.90 22.33 -1.73
C GLN A 6 23.79 23.05 -3.09
N ASP A 7 23.41 22.33 -4.15
CA ASP A 7 23.13 22.93 -5.46
C ASP A 7 21.85 23.78 -5.40
N GLU A 8 20.84 23.34 -4.65
CA GLU A 8 19.58 24.07 -4.45
C GLU A 8 19.82 25.44 -3.77
N LEU A 9 20.50 25.49 -2.61
CA LEU A 9 20.78 26.77 -1.94
C LEU A 9 21.63 27.70 -2.82
N LEU A 10 22.54 27.15 -3.61
CA LEU A 10 23.36 27.91 -4.55
C LEU A 10 22.49 28.55 -5.65
N GLU A 11 21.46 27.87 -6.14
CA GLU A 11 20.50 28.44 -7.10
C GLU A 11 19.70 29.60 -6.49
N TYR A 12 19.16 29.42 -5.27
CA TYR A 12 18.49 30.51 -4.55
C TYR A 12 19.44 31.70 -4.31
N TYR A 13 20.68 31.42 -3.90
CA TYR A 13 21.69 32.45 -3.71
C TYR A 13 22.00 33.21 -5.00
N ARG A 14 22.19 32.50 -6.12
CA ARG A 14 22.43 33.13 -7.44
C ARG A 14 21.23 33.97 -7.87
N ARG A 15 20.00 33.49 -7.64
CA ARG A 15 18.76 34.21 -7.94
C ARG A 15 18.66 35.50 -7.13
N GLU A 16 18.89 35.44 -5.82
CA GLU A 16 18.88 36.61 -4.94
C GLU A 16 19.99 37.61 -5.28
N LEU A 17 21.19 37.12 -5.56
CA LEU A 17 22.30 37.98 -5.96
C LEU A 17 22.01 38.70 -7.28
N ALA A 18 21.45 37.99 -8.28
CA ALA A 18 21.03 38.60 -9.54
C ALA A 18 19.92 39.64 -9.32
N TYR A 19 18.92 39.31 -8.50
CA TYR A 19 17.83 40.23 -8.14
C TYR A 19 18.35 41.50 -7.47
N LEU A 20 19.22 41.39 -6.45
CA LEU A 20 19.80 42.53 -5.76
C LEU A 20 20.65 43.39 -6.69
N ARG A 21 21.37 42.79 -7.64
CA ARG A 21 22.15 43.52 -8.65
C ARG A 21 21.25 44.31 -9.61
N THR A 22 20.17 43.71 -10.10
CA THR A 22 19.18 44.41 -10.92
C THR A 22 18.53 45.56 -10.14
N GLN A 23 18.11 45.34 -8.89
CA GLN A 23 17.54 46.38 -8.04
C GLN A 23 18.54 47.49 -7.71
N SER A 24 19.82 47.15 -7.52
CA SER A 24 20.89 48.13 -7.26
C SER A 24 21.14 49.03 -8.47
N ALA A 25 21.11 48.47 -9.69
CA ALA A 25 21.21 49.23 -10.92
C ALA A 25 20.01 50.17 -11.11
N ASP A 26 18.79 49.68 -10.89
CA ASP A 26 17.57 50.49 -10.97
C ASP A 26 17.57 51.61 -9.91
N PHE A 27 18.03 51.31 -8.70
CA PHE A 27 18.19 52.31 -7.63
C PHE A 27 19.23 53.37 -7.98
N ALA A 28 20.38 52.96 -8.54
CA ALA A 28 21.43 53.88 -8.95
C ALA A 28 20.99 54.82 -10.07
N ALA A 29 20.20 54.32 -11.03
CA ALA A 29 19.60 55.13 -12.08
C ALA A 29 18.58 56.15 -11.52
N ARG A 30 17.76 55.76 -10.53
CA ARG A 30 16.74 56.61 -9.93
C ARG A 30 17.30 57.64 -8.95
N TYR A 31 18.36 57.30 -8.21
CA TYR A 31 18.94 58.14 -7.15
C TYR A 31 20.47 58.27 -7.25
N PRO A 32 21.00 58.94 -8.30
CA PRO A 32 22.44 58.98 -8.58
C PRO A 32 23.29 59.55 -7.44
N LYS A 33 22.79 60.59 -6.74
CA LYS A 33 23.49 61.23 -5.61
C LYS A 33 23.67 60.30 -4.41
N VAL A 34 22.73 59.38 -4.18
CA VAL A 34 22.80 58.42 -3.07
C VAL A 34 23.68 57.23 -3.47
N ALA A 35 23.52 56.74 -4.70
CA ALA A 35 24.34 55.65 -5.24
C ALA A 35 25.85 55.99 -5.30
N GLN A 36 26.20 57.24 -5.60
CA GLN A 36 27.60 57.71 -5.53
C GLN A 36 28.20 57.61 -4.12
N ARG A 37 27.40 57.82 -3.06
CA ARG A 37 27.86 57.68 -1.67
C ARG A 37 28.08 56.22 -1.28
N LEU A 38 27.40 55.30 -1.95
CA LEU A 38 27.49 53.85 -1.77
C LEU A 38 28.45 53.18 -2.77
N VAL A 39 29.12 53.97 -3.63
CA VAL A 39 30.05 53.47 -4.66
C VAL A 39 29.40 52.41 -5.56
N LEU A 40 28.11 52.58 -5.87
CA LEU A 40 27.36 51.69 -6.77
C LEU A 40 27.51 52.18 -8.21
N THR A 41 28.09 51.35 -9.09
CA THR A 41 28.30 51.67 -10.50
C THR A 41 27.51 50.68 -11.37
N GLY A 42 26.26 51.03 -11.68
CA GLY A 42 25.35 50.09 -12.36
C GLY A 42 25.00 48.91 -11.45
N ALA A 43 25.31 47.69 -11.89
CA ALA A 43 24.98 46.45 -11.17
C ALA A 43 26.06 45.98 -10.18
N GLU A 44 27.23 46.64 -10.15
CA GLU A 44 28.39 46.22 -9.36
C GLU A 44 28.91 47.36 -8.48
N THR A 45 29.52 47.01 -7.36
CA THR A 45 30.23 47.96 -6.49
C THR A 45 31.73 47.70 -6.56
N ALA A 46 32.50 48.79 -6.59
CA ALA A 46 33.96 48.71 -6.53
C ALA A 46 34.49 48.54 -5.10
N ASP A 47 33.62 48.69 -4.08
CA ASP A 47 33.98 48.49 -2.67
C ASP A 47 33.77 47.03 -2.25
N PRO A 48 34.85 46.30 -1.88
CA PRO A 48 34.75 44.90 -1.45
C PRO A 48 33.85 44.70 -0.21
N HIS A 49 33.76 45.69 0.69
CA HIS A 49 32.93 45.56 1.89
C HIS A 49 31.44 45.61 1.56
N THR A 50 31.04 46.55 0.69
CA THR A 50 29.67 46.65 0.18
C THR A 50 29.30 45.42 -0.65
N GLU A 51 30.21 44.88 -1.47
CA GLU A 51 29.95 43.65 -2.24
C GLU A 51 29.76 42.44 -1.29
N HIS A 52 30.61 42.28 -0.28
CA HIS A 52 30.43 41.21 0.71
C HIS A 52 29.14 41.37 1.51
N LEU A 53 28.68 42.60 1.77
CA LEU A 53 27.39 42.84 2.41
C LEU A 53 26.23 42.42 1.51
N ILE A 54 26.26 42.79 0.22
CA ILE A 54 25.24 42.37 -0.77
C ILE A 54 25.21 40.85 -0.88
N GLN A 55 26.38 40.19 -0.95
CA GLN A 55 26.48 38.73 -0.96
C GLN A 55 25.96 38.11 0.35
N SER A 56 26.27 38.68 1.51
CA SER A 56 25.76 38.20 2.80
C SER A 56 24.23 38.33 2.90
N VAL A 57 23.67 39.46 2.45
CA VAL A 57 22.22 39.67 2.41
C VAL A 57 21.54 38.75 1.41
N ALA A 58 22.12 38.57 0.21
CA ALA A 58 21.64 37.59 -0.76
C ALA A 58 21.61 36.18 -0.19
N PHE A 59 22.65 35.79 0.57
CA PHE A 59 22.71 34.50 1.22
C PHE A 59 21.64 34.34 2.32
N LEU A 60 21.42 35.36 3.16
CA LEU A 60 20.37 35.34 4.17
C LEU A 60 18.98 35.26 3.54
N ASN A 61 18.70 36.09 2.53
CA ASN A 61 17.42 36.06 1.81
C ASN A 61 17.22 34.74 1.06
N ALA A 62 18.28 34.18 0.47
CA ALA A 62 18.19 32.88 -0.20
C ALA A 62 17.79 31.77 0.77
N ARG A 63 18.28 31.81 2.02
CA ARG A 63 17.84 30.88 3.06
C ARG A 63 16.38 31.08 3.42
N VAL A 64 15.93 32.32 3.58
CA VAL A 64 14.52 32.65 3.93
C VAL A 64 13.57 32.25 2.80
N HIS A 65 13.86 32.63 1.55
CA HIS A 65 13.03 32.25 0.40
C HIS A 65 12.99 30.74 0.19
N ARG A 66 14.12 30.05 0.34
CA ARG A 66 14.14 28.59 0.30
C ARG A 66 13.26 27.97 1.38
N GLU A 67 13.22 28.56 2.57
CA GLU A 67 12.36 28.09 3.66
C GLU A 67 10.88 28.35 3.36
N LEU A 68 10.53 29.55 2.91
CA LEU A 68 9.16 29.91 2.52
C LEU A 68 8.62 29.01 1.39
N ASP A 69 9.44 28.73 0.38
CA ASP A 69 9.07 27.83 -0.72
C ASP A 69 8.92 26.37 -0.24
N ARG A 70 9.58 25.98 0.87
CA ARG A 70 9.41 24.67 1.53
C ARG A 70 8.20 24.59 2.45
N ASP A 71 7.75 25.72 3.01
CA ASP A 71 6.64 25.76 3.95
C ASP A 71 5.27 25.61 3.26
N PHE A 72 5.05 26.20 2.09
CA PHE A 72 3.74 26.08 1.40
C PHE A 72 3.31 24.62 1.11
N PRO A 73 4.21 23.74 0.63
CA PRO A 73 3.92 22.32 0.48
C PRO A 73 3.52 21.59 1.78
N SER A 74 3.88 22.11 2.96
CA SER A 74 3.57 21.47 4.25
C SER A 74 2.06 21.44 4.55
N VAL A 75 1.33 22.50 4.17
CA VAL A 75 -0.14 22.57 4.35
C VAL A 75 -0.83 21.53 3.47
N ALA A 76 -0.40 21.43 2.21
CA ALA A 76 -0.91 20.40 1.29
C ALA A 76 -0.57 18.99 1.78
N ALA A 77 0.62 18.78 2.34
CA ALA A 77 1.02 17.51 2.92
C ALA A 77 0.17 17.12 4.14
N ALA A 78 -0.11 18.06 5.04
CA ALA A 78 -0.98 17.81 6.20
C ALA A 78 -2.43 17.49 5.79
N MET A 79 -2.96 18.18 4.79
CA MET A 79 -4.28 17.84 4.21
C MET A 79 -4.26 16.46 3.54
N LEU A 80 -3.18 16.14 2.81
CA LEU A 80 -3.02 14.85 2.16
C LEU A 80 -2.91 13.71 3.18
N ASP A 81 -2.24 13.94 4.31
CA ASP A 81 -2.13 12.96 5.40
C ASP A 81 -3.50 12.62 6.01
N ASN A 82 -4.42 13.58 6.04
CA ASN A 82 -5.81 13.34 6.45
C ASN A 82 -6.65 12.67 5.35
N LEU A 83 -6.58 13.16 4.11
CA LEU A 83 -7.47 12.69 3.03
C LEU A 83 -7.03 11.36 2.42
N CYS A 84 -5.72 11.15 2.29
CA CYS A 84 -5.11 9.99 1.66
C CYS A 84 -3.77 9.63 2.32
N PRO A 85 -3.79 9.21 3.61
CA PRO A 85 -2.57 8.88 4.37
C PRO A 85 -1.72 7.78 3.70
N SER A 86 -2.31 6.95 2.85
CA SER A 86 -1.59 6.00 2.00
C SER A 86 -0.49 6.66 1.17
N LEU A 87 -0.65 7.91 0.72
CA LEU A 87 0.37 8.59 -0.09
C LEU A 87 1.48 9.22 0.76
N THR A 88 1.23 9.58 2.00
CA THR A 88 2.19 10.27 2.88
C THR A 88 3.04 9.30 3.72
N GLN A 89 2.69 8.00 3.70
CA GLN A 89 3.39 6.92 4.41
C GLN A 89 4.24 6.08 3.44
N PRO A 90 5.43 5.61 3.85
CA PRO A 90 6.21 4.68 3.04
C PRO A 90 5.43 3.38 2.85
N VAL A 91 5.44 2.81 1.65
CA VAL A 91 4.79 1.50 1.42
C VAL A 91 5.76 0.40 1.88
N PRO A 92 5.42 -0.38 2.92
CA PRO A 92 6.31 -1.42 3.44
C PRO A 92 6.62 -2.49 2.39
N ALA A 93 7.76 -3.16 2.55
CA ALA A 93 8.07 -4.37 1.82
C ALA A 93 7.04 -5.47 2.13
N MET A 94 6.62 -6.21 1.11
CA MET A 94 5.61 -7.27 1.21
C MET A 94 6.10 -8.55 0.56
N THR A 95 5.71 -9.70 1.09
CA THR A 95 6.00 -11.00 0.50
C THR A 95 4.84 -11.98 0.74
N VAL A 96 4.90 -13.16 0.13
CA VAL A 96 4.07 -14.30 0.49
C VAL A 96 4.91 -15.24 1.36
N MET A 97 4.39 -15.62 2.51
CA MET A 97 4.95 -16.68 3.35
C MET A 97 4.23 -17.99 3.02
N GLN A 98 4.99 -19.07 2.92
CA GLN A 98 4.45 -20.43 2.90
C GLN A 98 4.67 -21.07 4.27
N MET A 99 3.59 -21.61 4.82
CA MET A 99 3.55 -22.26 6.12
C MET A 99 3.10 -23.71 5.94
N ALA A 100 3.82 -24.65 6.53
CA ALA A 100 3.50 -26.08 6.49
C ALA A 100 3.58 -26.67 7.90
N LEU A 101 2.58 -27.48 8.24
CA LEU A 101 2.57 -28.25 9.49
C LEU A 101 3.64 -29.33 9.43
N ASP A 102 4.20 -29.68 10.59
CA ASP A 102 5.04 -30.86 10.72
C ASP A 102 4.16 -32.10 10.89
N PRO A 103 4.23 -33.09 9.97
CA PRO A 103 3.47 -34.33 10.09
C PRO A 103 3.75 -35.11 11.38
N MET A 104 4.87 -34.84 12.05
CA MET A 104 5.32 -35.61 13.21
C MET A 104 4.73 -35.16 14.55
N GLU A 105 4.11 -33.99 14.63
CA GLU A 105 3.52 -33.47 15.88
C GLU A 105 2.06 -33.89 16.13
N GLY A 106 1.48 -34.69 15.22
CA GLY A 106 0.16 -35.29 15.40
C GLY A 106 -0.89 -34.83 14.38
N LYS A 107 -2.09 -35.39 14.49
CA LYS A 107 -3.18 -35.15 13.53
C LYS A 107 -3.87 -33.80 13.79
N VAL A 108 -3.61 -32.80 12.96
CA VAL A 108 -4.29 -31.50 13.01
C VAL A 108 -5.53 -31.52 12.10
N THR A 109 -6.60 -32.19 12.54
CA THR A 109 -7.81 -32.41 11.72
C THR A 109 -8.79 -31.23 11.73
N ALA A 110 -8.74 -30.36 12.75
CA ALA A 110 -9.55 -29.14 12.84
C ALA A 110 -8.92 -27.93 12.10
N GLY A 111 -7.71 -28.09 11.56
CA GLY A 111 -6.92 -27.02 10.96
C GLY A 111 -6.22 -26.13 12.01
N ALA A 112 -4.97 -25.74 11.73
CA ALA A 112 -4.23 -24.82 12.59
C ALA A 112 -4.42 -23.38 12.12
N ARG A 113 -5.03 -22.54 12.95
CA ARG A 113 -5.24 -21.13 12.64
C ARG A 113 -3.98 -20.31 12.90
N VAL A 114 -3.65 -19.44 11.95
CA VAL A 114 -2.64 -18.38 12.11
C VAL A 114 -3.36 -17.05 12.01
N ALA A 115 -3.37 -16.32 13.12
CA ALA A 115 -4.10 -15.06 13.22
C ALA A 115 -3.46 -13.96 12.36
N ARG A 116 -4.29 -13.09 11.80
CA ARG A 116 -3.83 -11.80 11.28
C ARG A 116 -3.05 -11.08 12.38
N GLY A 117 -1.93 -10.50 12.01
CA GLY A 117 -1.12 -9.74 12.94
C GLY A 117 -0.01 -10.54 13.62
N THR A 118 0.05 -11.87 13.42
CA THR A 118 1.13 -12.73 13.92
C THR A 118 2.49 -12.19 13.48
N MET A 119 3.41 -12.00 14.44
CA MET A 119 4.77 -11.53 14.18
C MET A 119 5.66 -12.66 13.71
N LEU A 120 6.40 -12.40 12.63
CA LEU A 120 7.37 -13.29 12.03
C LEU A 120 8.74 -12.62 12.10
N SER A 121 9.78 -13.37 12.42
CA SER A 121 11.16 -12.88 12.45
C SER A 121 12.11 -13.80 11.71
N ALA A 122 13.07 -13.19 11.00
CA ALA A 122 14.19 -13.87 10.40
C ALA A 122 15.47 -13.08 10.66
N THR A 123 16.60 -13.78 10.73
CA THR A 123 17.91 -13.14 10.83
C THR A 123 18.44 -12.93 9.42
N ALA A 124 18.67 -11.68 9.04
CA ALA A 124 19.26 -11.35 7.76
C ALA A 124 20.75 -11.77 7.72
N ALA A 125 21.34 -11.82 6.53
CA ALA A 125 22.76 -12.15 6.36
C ALA A 125 23.72 -11.21 7.12
N THR A 126 23.27 -9.99 7.42
CA THR A 126 23.99 -8.99 8.22
C THR A 126 23.97 -9.28 9.73
N GLY A 127 23.18 -10.25 10.19
CA GLY A 127 22.95 -10.53 11.62
C GLY A 127 21.80 -9.73 12.23
N GLU A 128 21.23 -8.75 11.50
CA GLU A 128 20.08 -7.96 11.96
C GLU A 128 18.77 -8.76 11.90
N GLN A 129 17.87 -8.48 12.83
CA GLN A 129 16.53 -9.09 12.85
C GLN A 129 15.59 -8.34 11.92
N CYS A 130 15.05 -9.05 10.94
CA CYS A 130 14.01 -8.55 10.04
C CYS A 130 12.65 -9.10 10.47
N ARG A 131 11.65 -8.23 10.60
CA ARG A 131 10.33 -8.57 11.14
C ARG A 131 9.24 -8.37 10.11
N PHE A 132 8.32 -9.32 10.02
CA PHE A 132 7.14 -9.25 9.18
C PHE A 132 5.89 -9.55 10.01
N GLN A 133 4.75 -9.07 9.53
CA GLN A 133 3.45 -9.36 10.10
C GLN A 133 2.62 -10.16 9.10
N VAL A 134 1.96 -11.22 9.56
CA VAL A 134 0.97 -11.93 8.76
C VAL A 134 -0.20 -10.99 8.47
N ALA A 135 -0.51 -10.78 7.19
CA ALA A 135 -1.48 -9.77 6.77
C ALA A 135 -2.94 -10.23 6.92
N TRP A 136 -3.21 -11.52 6.76
CA TRP A 136 -4.55 -12.11 6.78
C TRP A 136 -4.61 -13.27 7.75
N GLU A 137 -5.79 -13.54 8.31
CA GLU A 137 -6.02 -14.82 8.97
C GLU A 137 -5.95 -15.95 7.92
N THR A 138 -5.32 -17.07 8.28
CA THR A 138 -5.26 -18.27 7.44
C THR A 138 -5.34 -19.53 8.28
N THR A 139 -5.81 -20.63 7.67
CA THR A 139 -5.87 -21.94 8.31
C THR A 139 -4.98 -22.92 7.56
N LEU A 140 -4.05 -23.54 8.29
CA LEU A 140 -3.15 -24.56 7.77
C LEU A 140 -3.80 -25.94 7.91
N TRP A 141 -3.73 -26.71 6.83
CA TRP A 141 -4.25 -28.07 6.76
C TRP A 141 -3.10 -29.03 6.50
N PRO A 142 -3.15 -30.28 7.02
CA PRO A 142 -2.18 -31.34 6.72
C PRO A 142 -2.45 -31.90 5.32
N LEU A 143 -2.42 -31.02 4.32
CA LEU A 143 -2.81 -31.24 2.93
C LEU A 143 -1.83 -30.51 2.00
N ARG A 144 -1.47 -31.15 0.88
CA ARG A 144 -0.68 -30.53 -0.18
C ARG A 144 -1.24 -30.87 -1.56
N VAL A 145 -0.98 -29.99 -2.53
CA VAL A 145 -1.12 -30.33 -3.95
C VAL A 145 0.02 -31.29 -4.29
N HIS A 146 -0.32 -32.53 -4.62
CA HIS A 146 0.64 -33.57 -4.97
C HIS A 146 1.00 -33.55 -6.45
N ALA A 147 0.00 -33.36 -7.31
CA ALA A 147 0.16 -33.30 -8.76
C ALA A 147 -0.84 -32.33 -9.36
N ILE A 148 -0.45 -31.74 -10.49
CA ILE A 148 -1.34 -31.03 -11.38
C ILE A 148 -1.23 -31.69 -12.74
N ALA A 149 -2.38 -31.94 -13.37
CA ALA A 149 -2.43 -32.51 -14.70
C ALA A 149 -3.53 -31.84 -15.52
N GLN A 150 -3.26 -31.63 -16.79
CA GLN A 150 -4.31 -31.35 -17.77
C GLN A 150 -4.95 -32.68 -18.17
N GLU A 151 -6.22 -32.90 -17.80
CA GLU A 151 -6.96 -34.10 -18.24
C GLU A 151 -7.43 -33.97 -19.69
N ASP A 152 -7.86 -32.76 -20.07
CA ASP A 152 -8.27 -32.40 -21.43
C ASP A 152 -8.03 -30.90 -21.68
N PRO A 153 -8.19 -30.36 -22.91
CA PRO A 153 -7.98 -28.94 -23.22
C PRO A 153 -8.71 -27.91 -22.34
N ARG A 154 -9.76 -28.32 -21.62
CA ARG A 154 -10.62 -27.48 -20.79
C ARG A 154 -10.60 -27.84 -19.30
N THR A 155 -9.86 -28.87 -18.89
CA THR A 155 -9.94 -29.40 -17.52
C THR A 155 -8.57 -29.47 -16.88
N LEU A 156 -8.39 -28.72 -15.80
CA LEU A 156 -7.22 -28.81 -14.93
C LEU A 156 -7.56 -29.64 -13.69
N ARG A 157 -6.80 -30.69 -13.44
CA ARG A 157 -6.93 -31.55 -12.27
C ARG A 157 -5.83 -31.23 -11.26
N LEU A 158 -6.23 -30.94 -10.03
CA LEU A 158 -5.35 -30.77 -8.87
C LEU A 158 -5.52 -32.00 -7.95
N ASP A 159 -4.53 -32.88 -7.90
CA ASP A 159 -4.54 -34.03 -6.98
C ASP A 159 -4.03 -33.59 -5.61
N MET A 160 -4.91 -33.67 -4.62
CA MET A 160 -4.64 -33.30 -3.23
C MET A 160 -4.28 -34.54 -2.41
N ARG A 161 -3.28 -34.42 -1.54
CA ARG A 161 -2.83 -35.52 -0.68
C ARG A 161 -2.62 -35.05 0.74
N CYS A 162 -3.18 -35.80 1.68
CA CYS A 162 -2.97 -35.59 3.11
C CYS A 162 -1.60 -36.09 3.56
N ASP A 163 -1.14 -35.57 4.68
CA ASP A 163 0.01 -36.14 5.39
C ASP A 163 -0.28 -37.56 5.89
N GLU A 164 0.77 -38.34 6.17
CA GLU A 164 0.63 -39.75 6.49
C GLU A 164 -0.24 -39.97 7.75
N GLY A 165 -1.18 -40.92 7.64
CA GLY A 165 -2.08 -41.27 8.73
C GLY A 165 -3.29 -40.35 8.90
N VAL A 166 -3.43 -39.30 8.09
CA VAL A 166 -4.63 -38.43 8.08
C VAL A 166 -5.60 -38.87 6.98
N ASP A 167 -6.86 -39.06 7.35
CA ASP A 167 -7.95 -39.30 6.39
C ASP A 167 -8.64 -37.98 6.05
N VAL A 168 -8.93 -37.74 4.76
CA VAL A 168 -9.64 -36.55 4.29
C VAL A 168 -11.03 -36.40 4.93
N ALA A 169 -11.65 -37.51 5.35
CA ALA A 169 -12.94 -37.52 6.03
C ALA A 169 -12.88 -36.93 7.44
N GLU A 170 -11.70 -36.96 8.08
CA GLU A 170 -11.49 -36.39 9.42
C GLU A 170 -11.33 -34.86 9.39
N LEU A 171 -11.04 -34.28 8.21
CA LEU A 171 -10.78 -32.85 8.09
C LEU A 171 -12.06 -32.02 8.21
N GLU A 172 -12.06 -31.01 9.08
CA GLU A 172 -13.12 -30.00 9.15
C GLU A 172 -13.01 -28.93 8.04
N LEU A 173 -12.61 -29.35 6.84
CA LEU A 173 -12.32 -28.49 5.70
C LEU A 173 -13.61 -28.11 4.94
N ASP A 174 -13.99 -26.84 5.01
CA ASP A 174 -15.03 -26.28 4.14
C ASP A 174 -14.49 -25.33 3.07
N THR A 175 -13.49 -24.50 3.43
CA THR A 175 -12.84 -23.55 2.53
C THR A 175 -11.35 -23.85 2.44
N LEU A 176 -10.84 -23.99 1.21
CA LEU A 176 -9.43 -24.21 0.92
C LEU A 176 -8.86 -23.02 0.14
N ARG A 177 -7.82 -22.39 0.68
CA ARG A 177 -7.11 -21.30 0.01
C ARG A 177 -6.00 -21.83 -0.88
N LEU A 178 -6.05 -21.46 -2.16
CA LEU A 178 -5.06 -21.76 -3.18
C LEU A 178 -4.25 -20.50 -3.49
N HIS A 179 -2.94 -20.65 -3.63
CA HIS A 179 -2.05 -19.59 -4.12
C HIS A 179 -1.42 -20.00 -5.45
N LEU A 180 -1.58 -19.18 -6.49
CA LEU A 180 -0.93 -19.40 -7.78
C LEU A 180 0.54 -19.00 -7.67
N SER A 181 1.45 -19.96 -7.79
CA SER A 181 2.87 -19.77 -7.55
C SER A 181 3.72 -19.92 -8.81
N GLY A 182 4.81 -19.15 -8.85
CA GLY A 182 5.82 -19.22 -9.90
C GLY A 182 5.88 -17.94 -10.73
N ASP A 183 6.26 -18.13 -11.99
CA ASP A 183 6.41 -17.04 -12.96
C ASP A 183 5.05 -16.44 -13.34
N LEU A 184 5.01 -15.13 -13.51
CA LEU A 184 3.77 -14.41 -13.84
C LEU A 184 3.29 -14.70 -15.27
N LEU A 185 4.18 -15.04 -16.19
CA LEU A 185 3.83 -15.43 -17.56
C LEU A 185 3.01 -16.73 -17.60
N THR A 186 3.17 -17.60 -16.60
CA THR A 186 2.41 -18.85 -16.47
C THR A 186 1.18 -18.69 -15.56
N THR A 187 1.33 -18.01 -14.42
CA THR A 187 0.26 -17.89 -13.43
C THR A 187 -0.84 -16.90 -13.83
N MET A 188 -0.53 -15.84 -14.58
CA MET A 188 -1.52 -14.83 -14.96
C MET A 188 -2.51 -15.31 -16.02
N PRO A 189 -2.13 -16.08 -17.06
CA PRO A 189 -3.12 -16.67 -17.95
C PRO A 189 -4.05 -17.67 -17.24
N LEU A 190 -3.55 -18.44 -16.26
CA LEU A 190 -4.40 -19.28 -15.42
C LEU A 190 -5.37 -18.42 -14.59
N HIS A 191 -4.86 -17.36 -13.94
CA HIS A 191 -5.69 -16.43 -13.18
C HIS A 191 -6.83 -15.84 -14.03
N GLU A 192 -6.55 -15.44 -15.28
CA GLU A 192 -7.59 -14.99 -16.22
C GLU A 192 -8.65 -16.07 -16.49
N MET A 193 -8.22 -17.31 -16.72
CA MET A 193 -9.13 -18.43 -16.95
C MET A 193 -10.01 -18.73 -15.74
N LEU A 194 -9.48 -18.60 -14.52
CA LEU A 194 -10.25 -18.80 -13.29
C LEU A 194 -11.36 -17.76 -13.13
N ILE A 195 -11.12 -16.52 -13.56
CA ILE A 195 -12.06 -15.42 -13.39
C ILE A 195 -13.09 -15.34 -14.52
N SER A 196 -12.64 -15.39 -15.78
CA SER A 196 -13.52 -15.16 -16.92
C SER A 196 -14.01 -16.45 -17.59
N GLY A 197 -13.30 -17.57 -17.39
CA GLY A 197 -13.48 -18.79 -18.16
C GLY A 197 -13.99 -20.01 -17.38
N LEU A 198 -14.07 -19.96 -16.05
CA LEU A 198 -14.48 -21.09 -15.23
C LEU A 198 -15.99 -21.35 -15.37
N ASP A 199 -16.35 -22.56 -15.81
CA ASP A 199 -17.76 -22.99 -15.88
C ASP A 199 -18.22 -23.59 -14.54
N HIS A 200 -17.43 -24.51 -13.99
CA HIS A 200 -17.71 -25.15 -12.71
C HIS A 200 -16.46 -25.84 -12.13
N LEU A 201 -16.58 -26.32 -10.89
CA LEU A 201 -15.57 -27.17 -10.25
C LEU A 201 -16.16 -28.57 -10.00
N GLU A 202 -15.30 -29.58 -9.92
CA GLU A 202 -15.67 -30.91 -9.46
C GLU A 202 -14.75 -31.39 -8.34
N VAL A 203 -15.32 -31.90 -7.25
CA VAL A 203 -14.59 -32.64 -6.23
C VAL A 203 -14.69 -34.13 -6.57
N VAL A 204 -13.56 -34.74 -6.90
CA VAL A 204 -13.45 -36.16 -7.26
C VAL A 204 -12.83 -36.90 -6.09
N SER A 205 -13.57 -37.85 -5.51
CA SER A 205 -13.12 -38.63 -4.36
C SER A 205 -13.56 -40.09 -4.48
N SER A 206 -13.23 -40.89 -3.46
CA SER A 206 -13.75 -42.26 -3.32
C SER A 206 -15.28 -42.31 -3.20
N GLY A 207 -15.92 -41.21 -2.79
CA GLY A 207 -17.38 -41.08 -2.71
C GLY A 207 -18.07 -40.71 -4.03
N GLY A 208 -17.30 -40.45 -5.10
CA GLY A 208 -17.81 -40.05 -6.41
C GLY A 208 -17.38 -38.65 -6.83
N VAL A 209 -18.15 -38.05 -7.73
CA VAL A 209 -17.88 -36.71 -8.29
C VAL A 209 -18.98 -35.75 -7.84
N HIS A 210 -18.59 -34.68 -7.14
CA HIS A 210 -19.50 -33.62 -6.72
C HIS A 210 -19.24 -32.34 -7.52
N ARG A 211 -20.23 -31.90 -8.30
CA ARG A 211 -20.16 -30.65 -9.05
C ARG A 211 -20.50 -29.44 -8.17
N LEU A 212 -19.64 -28.42 -8.21
CA LEU A 212 -19.80 -27.13 -7.54
C LEU A 212 -19.90 -26.03 -8.61
N ALA A 213 -20.81 -25.07 -8.41
CA ALA A 213 -20.91 -23.92 -9.31
C ALA A 213 -19.64 -23.04 -9.23
N ALA A 214 -19.31 -22.32 -10.32
CA ALA A 214 -18.14 -21.43 -10.39
C ALA A 214 -18.02 -20.44 -9.21
N ARG A 215 -19.15 -19.98 -8.65
CA ARG A 215 -19.20 -19.09 -7.46
C ARG A 215 -18.51 -19.65 -6.20
N HIS A 216 -18.27 -20.97 -6.16
CA HIS A 216 -17.53 -21.60 -5.07
C HIS A 216 -16.03 -21.30 -5.12
N LEU A 217 -15.51 -20.83 -6.26
CA LEU A 217 -14.20 -20.23 -6.38
C LEU A 217 -14.34 -18.71 -6.26
N ALA A 218 -13.74 -18.12 -5.23
CA ALA A 218 -13.72 -16.68 -5.02
C ALA A 218 -12.29 -16.12 -5.13
N GLU A 219 -12.14 -14.99 -5.81
CA GLU A 219 -10.89 -14.21 -5.77
C GLU A 219 -10.63 -13.69 -4.35
N VAL A 220 -9.37 -13.74 -3.91
CA VAL A 220 -8.90 -13.27 -2.59
C VAL A 220 -7.90 -12.13 -2.79
N GLY A 221 -7.94 -11.14 -1.91
CA GLY A 221 -7.09 -9.94 -1.92
C GLY A 221 -7.86 -8.64 -2.14
N PHE A 222 -9.19 -8.67 -2.18
CA PHE A 222 -10.06 -7.52 -2.50
C PHE A 222 -10.96 -7.09 -1.33
N ALA A 223 -11.17 -7.96 -0.34
CA ALA A 223 -12.02 -7.68 0.81
C ALA A 223 -11.34 -6.76 1.83
N GLU A 224 -12.11 -6.30 2.83
CA GLU A 224 -11.63 -5.38 3.88
C GLU A 224 -10.63 -6.03 4.82
N ASP A 225 -10.95 -7.23 5.28
CA ASP A 225 -10.11 -8.06 6.13
C ASP A 225 -8.86 -8.56 5.38
N GLU A 226 -8.87 -8.45 4.05
CA GLU A 226 -7.76 -8.72 3.15
C GLU A 226 -6.91 -7.47 2.82
N ALA A 227 -7.21 -6.30 3.38
CA ALA A 227 -6.35 -5.13 3.26
C ALA A 227 -5.03 -5.32 4.03
N MET A 228 -3.90 -5.15 3.36
CA MET A 228 -2.56 -5.23 3.93
C MET A 228 -2.09 -3.88 4.46
N LEU A 229 -2.32 -2.81 3.70
CA LEU A 229 -1.99 -1.44 4.09
C LEU A 229 -3.11 -0.91 4.98
N GLY A 230 -2.93 -1.04 6.30
CA GLY A 230 -3.83 -0.43 7.28
C GLY A 230 -3.72 1.09 7.23
N GLY A 231 -4.86 1.79 7.22
CA GLY A 231 -4.95 3.23 7.35
C GLY A 231 -5.75 3.62 8.61
N PRO A 232 -5.71 4.90 9.03
CA PRO A 232 -6.60 5.39 10.07
C PRO A 232 -8.07 5.24 9.64
N ALA A 233 -8.99 5.19 10.60
CA ALA A 233 -10.40 4.89 10.35
C ALA A 233 -11.11 5.86 9.37
N HIS A 234 -10.59 7.09 9.22
CA HIS A 234 -11.11 8.09 8.29
C HIS A 234 -10.56 7.95 6.86
N ALA A 235 -9.54 7.12 6.64
CA ALA A 235 -8.93 6.96 5.32
C ALA A 235 -9.86 6.22 4.37
N HIS A 236 -9.98 6.71 3.14
CA HIS A 236 -10.83 6.07 2.14
C HIS A 236 -10.20 4.74 1.66
N PRO A 237 -10.86 3.58 1.85
CA PRO A 237 -10.24 2.26 1.63
C PRO A 237 -9.88 1.97 0.17
N ALA A 238 -10.53 2.65 -0.78
CA ALA A 238 -10.26 2.47 -2.22
C ALA A 238 -8.82 2.81 -2.62
N TYR A 239 -8.19 3.77 -1.95
CA TYR A 239 -6.82 4.20 -2.28
C TYR A 239 -5.77 3.17 -1.83
N GLY A 240 -5.99 2.51 -0.69
CA GLY A 240 -5.13 1.41 -0.23
C GLY A 240 -5.08 0.28 -1.25
N LEU A 241 -6.22 -0.09 -1.85
CA LEU A 241 -6.28 -1.16 -2.85
C LEU A 241 -5.48 -0.83 -4.13
N LEU A 242 -5.53 0.42 -4.59
CA LEU A 242 -4.71 0.88 -5.74
C LEU A 242 -3.22 0.81 -5.41
N GLN A 243 -2.85 1.25 -4.21
CA GLN A 243 -1.47 1.22 -3.77
C GLN A 243 -0.93 -0.20 -3.66
N GLU A 244 -1.73 -1.12 -3.11
CA GLU A 244 -1.40 -2.54 -3.02
C GLU A 244 -1.25 -3.21 -4.39
N TYR A 245 -2.10 -2.87 -5.36
CA TYR A 245 -1.97 -3.35 -6.74
C TYR A 245 -0.59 -3.04 -7.32
N PHE A 246 -0.19 -1.77 -7.28
CA PHE A 246 1.09 -1.40 -7.84
C PHE A 246 2.25 -1.95 -6.99
N ALA A 247 2.14 -1.91 -5.65
CA ALA A 247 3.22 -2.31 -4.76
C ALA A 247 3.46 -3.83 -4.73
N PHE A 248 2.39 -4.61 -4.73
CA PHE A 248 2.46 -6.06 -4.52
C PHE A 248 1.36 -6.82 -5.28
N PRO A 249 1.46 -6.95 -6.62
CA PRO A 249 0.46 -7.66 -7.44
C PRO A 249 0.22 -9.11 -7.02
N ARG A 250 1.19 -9.76 -6.37
CA ARG A 250 1.07 -11.14 -5.88
C ARG A 250 -0.01 -11.29 -4.81
N LYS A 251 -0.47 -10.19 -4.19
CA LYS A 251 -1.66 -10.16 -3.33
C LYS A 251 -2.89 -10.75 -4.01
N PHE A 252 -3.02 -10.60 -5.33
CA PHE A 252 -4.20 -11.00 -6.09
C PHE A 252 -4.05 -12.38 -6.76
N GLN A 253 -3.13 -13.22 -6.28
CA GLN A 253 -2.90 -14.58 -6.79
C GLN A 253 -3.54 -15.68 -5.93
N PHE A 254 -4.50 -15.29 -5.09
CA PHE A 254 -5.15 -16.18 -4.14
C PHE A 254 -6.61 -16.45 -4.54
N PHE A 255 -7.04 -17.68 -4.33
CA PHE A 255 -8.42 -18.10 -4.56
C PHE A 255 -8.90 -18.99 -3.43
N ASP A 256 -10.11 -18.76 -2.95
CA ASP A 256 -10.76 -19.62 -1.97
C ASP A 256 -11.77 -20.55 -2.66
N VAL A 257 -11.64 -21.85 -2.42
CA VAL A 257 -12.59 -22.88 -2.84
C VAL A 257 -13.46 -23.25 -1.65
N SER A 258 -14.73 -22.87 -1.68
CA SER A 258 -15.70 -23.09 -0.60
C SER A 258 -16.64 -24.27 -0.87
N GLY A 259 -17.31 -24.77 0.16
CA GLY A 259 -18.28 -25.86 0.02
C GLY A 259 -17.60 -27.21 -0.18
N LEU A 260 -16.46 -27.45 0.47
CA LEU A 260 -15.78 -28.75 0.44
C LEU A 260 -16.32 -29.72 1.48
N ARG A 261 -16.95 -29.22 2.55
CA ARG A 261 -17.38 -30.05 3.68
C ARG A 261 -18.34 -31.13 3.23
N GLY A 262 -18.04 -32.38 3.62
CA GLY A 262 -18.84 -33.56 3.29
C GLY A 262 -18.73 -34.07 1.85
N ARG A 263 -17.83 -33.51 1.03
CA ARG A 263 -17.64 -33.91 -0.40
C ARG A 263 -16.29 -34.56 -0.68
N LEU A 264 -15.41 -34.65 0.31
CA LEU A 264 -14.03 -35.12 0.18
C LEU A 264 -13.89 -36.64 0.14
N GLY A 265 -14.94 -37.39 0.49
CA GLY A 265 -14.92 -38.86 0.54
C GLY A 265 -14.13 -39.39 1.75
N SER A 266 -13.43 -40.50 1.56
CA SER A 266 -12.55 -41.15 2.55
C SER A 266 -11.21 -41.56 1.93
N GLY A 267 -10.18 -41.72 2.75
CA GLY A 267 -8.82 -42.06 2.37
C GLY A 267 -7.84 -40.89 2.47
N GLY A 268 -6.63 -41.05 1.91
CA GLY A 268 -5.56 -40.05 2.05
C GLY A 268 -5.51 -38.98 0.94
N SER A 269 -6.49 -38.92 0.04
CA SER A 269 -6.45 -38.05 -1.14
C SER A 269 -7.81 -37.80 -1.77
N PHE A 270 -7.94 -36.67 -2.44
CA PHE A 270 -9.04 -36.32 -3.35
C PHE A 270 -8.48 -35.47 -4.50
N ALA A 271 -9.26 -35.23 -5.55
CA ALA A 271 -8.88 -34.31 -6.62
C ALA A 271 -9.90 -33.18 -6.79
N LEU A 272 -9.41 -31.99 -7.13
CA LEU A 272 -10.22 -30.85 -7.54
C LEU A 272 -10.04 -30.64 -9.04
N ARG A 273 -11.12 -30.73 -9.81
CA ARG A 273 -11.14 -30.39 -11.24
C ARG A 273 -11.70 -29.00 -11.43
N LEU A 274 -10.99 -28.19 -12.20
CA LEU A 274 -11.39 -26.86 -12.65
C LEU A 274 -11.76 -26.97 -14.12
N VAL A 275 -13.05 -26.86 -14.43
CA VAL A 275 -13.58 -27.07 -15.78
C VAL A 275 -13.91 -25.72 -16.40
N PHE A 276 -13.22 -25.38 -17.48
CA PHE A 276 -13.36 -24.12 -18.19
C PHE A 276 -14.38 -24.22 -19.34
N GLY A 277 -14.99 -23.11 -19.72
CA GLY A 277 -15.95 -23.03 -20.83
C GLY A 277 -15.31 -23.20 -22.21
N HIS A 278 -14.00 -22.95 -22.32
CA HIS A 278 -13.23 -23.06 -23.56
C HIS A 278 -11.82 -23.58 -23.29
N SER A 279 -11.12 -23.98 -24.36
CA SER A 279 -9.75 -24.51 -24.27
C SER A 279 -8.80 -23.47 -23.66
N ALA A 280 -7.88 -23.94 -22.81
CA ALA A 280 -6.89 -23.13 -22.13
C ALA A 280 -5.49 -23.75 -22.33
N PRO A 281 -4.71 -23.29 -23.32
CA PRO A 281 -3.38 -23.86 -23.61
C PRO A 281 -2.39 -23.80 -22.44
N VAL A 282 -2.55 -22.82 -21.54
CA VAL A 282 -1.71 -22.67 -20.35
C VAL A 282 -1.75 -23.89 -19.43
N LEU A 283 -2.84 -24.67 -19.44
CA LEU A 283 -3.00 -25.83 -18.55
C LEU A 283 -1.91 -26.89 -18.75
N ALA A 284 -1.39 -27.03 -19.98
CA ALA A 284 -0.32 -27.95 -20.33
C ALA A 284 1.04 -27.61 -19.69
N LEU A 285 1.20 -26.36 -19.25
CA LEU A 285 2.45 -25.82 -18.72
C LEU A 285 2.52 -25.87 -17.19
N LEU A 286 1.45 -26.33 -16.53
CA LEU A 286 1.32 -26.27 -15.08
C LEU A 286 1.81 -27.56 -14.41
N ASP A 287 2.50 -27.40 -13.28
CA ASP A 287 2.90 -28.48 -12.39
C ASP A 287 2.49 -28.21 -10.93
N ALA A 288 2.75 -29.15 -10.03
CA ALA A 288 2.40 -29.03 -8.61
C ALA A 288 3.01 -27.81 -7.90
N GLY A 289 4.11 -27.25 -8.41
CA GLY A 289 4.71 -26.02 -7.92
C GLY A 289 3.93 -24.76 -8.26
N ASN A 290 2.95 -24.84 -9.18
CA ASN A 290 2.15 -23.69 -9.61
C ASN A 290 0.90 -23.43 -8.77
N VAL A 291 0.46 -24.37 -7.94
CA VAL A 291 -0.64 -24.16 -6.98
C VAL A 291 -0.20 -24.66 -5.63
N LEU A 292 -0.06 -23.74 -4.67
CA LEU A 292 0.43 -24.03 -3.32
C LEU A 292 -0.67 -23.77 -2.28
N LEU A 293 -0.58 -24.49 -1.17
CA LEU A 293 -1.40 -24.32 0.03
C LEU A 293 -0.57 -23.71 1.17
N GLY A 294 -1.24 -23.25 2.23
CA GLY A 294 -0.56 -22.68 3.40
C GLY A 294 0.15 -21.35 3.10
N CYS A 295 -0.19 -20.70 1.99
CA CYS A 295 0.36 -19.41 1.60
C CYS A 295 -0.44 -18.26 2.22
N VAL A 296 0.26 -17.24 2.70
CA VAL A 296 -0.35 -16.02 3.24
C VAL A 296 0.56 -14.81 3.00
N PRO A 297 0.04 -13.66 2.57
CA PRO A 297 0.83 -12.44 2.48
C PRO A 297 1.31 -11.98 3.85
N ALA A 298 2.49 -11.37 3.86
CA ALA A 298 3.08 -10.75 5.02
C ALA A 298 3.72 -9.42 4.64
N LEU A 299 3.74 -8.47 5.57
CA LEU A 299 4.29 -7.13 5.37
C LEU A 299 5.34 -6.77 6.43
N ASN A 300 6.37 -6.05 6.03
CA ASN A 300 7.46 -5.60 6.90
C ASN A 300 7.02 -4.39 7.73
N LEU A 301 6.12 -4.62 8.68
CA LEU A 301 5.55 -3.58 9.53
C LEU A 301 5.38 -4.14 10.95
N PHE A 302 5.94 -3.47 11.95
CA PHE A 302 5.96 -3.97 13.32
C PHE A 302 5.94 -2.82 14.34
N PRO A 303 5.37 -3.05 15.54
CA PRO A 303 5.31 -2.03 16.58
C PRO A 303 6.66 -1.84 17.28
N VAL A 304 6.99 -0.59 17.60
CA VAL A 304 8.17 -0.17 18.39
C VAL A 304 7.78 0.99 19.29
N THR A 305 8.35 1.07 20.49
CA THR A 305 8.29 2.29 21.31
C THR A 305 9.56 3.09 21.06
N SER A 306 9.43 4.39 20.76
CA SER A 306 10.56 5.25 20.44
C SER A 306 11.55 5.39 21.59
N GLU A 307 12.75 5.85 21.26
CA GLU A 307 13.66 6.45 22.23
C GLU A 307 12.99 7.66 22.92
N PRO A 308 13.34 7.96 24.17
CA PRO A 308 12.78 9.09 24.91
C PRO A 308 13.16 10.42 24.25
N VAL A 309 12.17 11.30 24.09
CA VAL A 309 12.34 12.67 23.60
C VAL A 309 12.14 13.64 24.76
N VAL A 310 13.21 14.34 25.15
CA VAL A 310 13.12 15.41 26.17
C VAL A 310 12.60 16.67 25.49
N VAL A 311 11.44 17.15 25.92
CA VAL A 311 10.79 18.33 25.36
C VAL A 311 11.31 19.59 26.10
N ASP A 312 12.49 20.05 25.72
CA ASP A 312 13.18 21.19 26.33
C ASP A 312 12.69 22.56 25.83
N ARG A 313 11.80 22.57 24.83
CA ARG A 313 11.29 23.75 24.09
C ARG A 313 12.39 24.61 23.46
N ARG A 314 13.61 24.10 23.30
CA ARG A 314 14.71 24.78 22.57
C ARG A 314 14.62 24.53 21.07
N HIS A 315 13.94 23.46 20.69
CA HIS A 315 13.68 23.08 19.31
C HIS A 315 12.18 23.10 19.05
N TYR A 316 11.79 23.53 17.85
CA TYR A 316 10.39 23.53 17.42
C TYR A 316 9.88 22.11 17.14
N GLU A 317 10.79 21.20 16.79
CA GLU A 317 10.50 19.79 16.54
C GLU A 317 11.69 18.91 16.97
N TYR A 318 11.41 17.63 17.20
CA TYR A 318 12.37 16.66 17.70
C TYR A 318 12.43 15.46 16.76
N LEU A 319 13.64 15.05 16.36
CA LEU A 319 13.83 13.85 15.55
C LEU A 319 13.37 12.60 16.34
N LEU A 320 12.45 11.86 15.77
CA LEU A 320 11.89 10.66 16.36
C LEU A 320 12.69 9.44 15.93
N VAL A 321 13.46 8.87 16.85
CA VAL A 321 14.29 7.69 16.60
C VAL A 321 13.64 6.46 17.24
N PRO A 322 13.31 5.40 16.46
CA PRO A 322 12.73 4.18 17.01
C PRO A 322 13.65 3.45 17.99
N ASP A 323 14.91 3.27 17.59
CA ASP A 323 15.94 2.54 18.34
C ASP A 323 17.30 3.06 17.87
N ARG A 324 18.07 3.69 18.78
CA ARG A 324 19.35 4.31 18.41
C ARG A 324 20.39 3.31 17.89
N ARG A 325 20.31 2.05 18.31
CA ARG A 325 21.28 1.02 17.90
C ARG A 325 20.98 0.50 16.50
N ARG A 326 19.71 0.59 16.06
CA ARG A 326 19.21 0.04 14.79
C ARG A 326 18.64 1.10 13.85
N ASP A 327 18.91 2.37 14.09
CA ASP A 327 18.42 3.52 13.29
C ASP A 327 18.75 3.39 11.78
N ALA A 328 19.93 2.84 11.46
CA ALA A 328 20.35 2.62 10.08
C ALA A 328 19.48 1.60 9.31
N VAL A 329 18.78 0.71 10.02
CA VAL A 329 17.95 -0.37 9.45
C VAL A 329 16.49 -0.29 9.89
N MET A 330 16.06 0.81 10.52
CA MET A 330 14.70 0.98 11.01
C MET A 330 14.15 2.35 10.61
N GLU A 331 12.94 2.36 10.08
CA GLU A 331 12.25 3.58 9.64
C GLU A 331 10.89 3.69 10.30
N VAL A 332 10.56 4.90 10.77
CA VAL A 332 9.23 5.22 11.28
C VAL A 332 8.23 5.20 10.12
N HIS A 333 7.28 4.28 10.14
CA HIS A 333 6.16 4.26 9.21
C HIS A 333 5.05 5.22 9.65
N SER A 334 4.57 5.09 10.89
CA SER A 334 3.50 5.93 11.44
C SER A 334 3.57 6.02 12.96
N ILE A 335 2.99 7.08 13.51
CA ILE A 335 2.83 7.29 14.95
C ILE A 335 1.42 6.81 15.35
N LEU A 336 1.36 5.82 16.25
CA LEU A 336 0.11 5.26 16.79
C LEU A 336 -0.40 6.02 18.02
N GLY A 337 0.49 6.73 18.71
CA GLY A 337 0.15 7.54 19.87
C GLY A 337 1.40 8.11 20.53
N VAL A 338 1.23 9.21 21.25
CA VAL A 338 2.31 9.89 21.98
C VAL A 338 1.88 10.04 23.43
N THR A 339 2.75 9.63 24.33
CA THR A 339 2.54 9.74 25.76
C THR A 339 3.64 10.61 26.35
N VAL A 340 3.27 11.58 27.17
CA VAL A 340 4.22 12.50 27.83
C VAL A 340 4.19 12.25 29.33
N SER A 341 5.36 12.12 29.93
CA SER A 341 5.54 11.98 31.38
C SER A 341 6.37 13.15 31.90
N ASP A 342 5.89 13.82 32.94
CA ASP A 342 6.72 14.74 33.72
C ASP A 342 7.63 13.93 34.66
N PRO A 343 8.96 14.13 34.65
CA PRO A 343 9.87 13.50 35.62
C PRO A 343 9.51 13.75 37.09
N ARG A 344 8.76 14.82 37.40
CA ARG A 344 8.32 15.19 38.75
C ARG A 344 6.88 14.80 39.06
N GLY A 345 6.12 14.41 38.04
CA GLY A 345 4.73 13.98 38.17
C GLY A 345 4.61 12.46 38.23
N GLU A 346 3.57 11.95 38.89
CA GLU A 346 3.32 10.50 38.96
C GLU A 346 2.54 9.95 37.75
N ARG A 347 2.10 10.80 36.80
CA ARG A 347 1.18 10.40 35.73
C ARG A 347 1.68 10.76 34.34
N SER A 348 1.71 9.75 33.49
CA SER A 348 1.81 9.87 32.04
C SER A 348 0.47 10.31 31.45
N VAL A 349 0.50 11.20 30.47
CA VAL A 349 -0.69 11.71 29.77
C VAL A 349 -0.56 11.40 28.29
N ASP A 350 -1.63 10.85 27.71
CA ASP A 350 -1.72 10.66 26.26
C ASP A 350 -2.01 12.00 25.59
N ILE A 351 -1.18 12.35 24.62
CA ILE A 351 -1.28 13.60 23.87
C ILE A 351 -1.99 13.31 22.55
N PRO A 352 -3.06 14.05 22.21
CA PRO A 352 -3.77 13.88 20.95
C PRO A 352 -2.98 14.46 19.77
N SER A 353 -3.23 13.92 18.58
CA SER A 353 -2.76 14.55 17.33
C SER A 353 -3.46 15.89 17.15
N ALA A 354 -2.74 16.91 16.67
CA ALA A 354 -3.31 18.21 16.34
C ALA A 354 -4.38 18.15 15.23
N PHE A 355 -4.41 17.05 14.48
CA PHE A 355 -5.36 16.81 13.39
C PHE A 355 -6.42 15.73 13.73
N ALA A 356 -6.49 15.26 14.97
CA ALA A 356 -7.58 14.39 15.39
C ALA A 356 -8.90 15.19 15.42
N GLU A 357 -10.03 14.58 15.02
CA GLU A 357 -11.35 15.19 15.23
C GLU A 357 -11.55 15.47 16.72
N GLU A 358 -11.96 16.70 17.05
CA GLU A 358 -12.05 17.21 18.42
C GLU A 358 -13.07 16.39 19.24
N GLY A 359 -12.57 15.39 19.96
CA GLY A 359 -13.28 14.65 21.00
C GLY A 359 -12.55 14.68 22.35
N GLY A 360 -11.56 15.57 22.50
CA GLY A 360 -10.85 15.75 23.76
C GLY A 360 -11.65 16.64 24.70
N GLU A 361 -11.97 16.10 25.88
CA GLU A 361 -12.50 16.86 27.03
C GLU A 361 -11.76 18.19 27.19
N ASP A 362 -12.51 19.25 27.53
CA ASP A 362 -11.99 20.57 27.93
C ASP A 362 -10.86 20.41 28.97
N GLY A 363 -9.59 20.39 28.55
CA GLY A 363 -8.48 20.23 29.50
C GLY A 363 -7.09 19.92 28.93
N VAL A 364 -6.94 19.29 27.76
CA VAL A 364 -5.59 18.99 27.21
C VAL A 364 -5.14 20.12 26.28
N ALA A 365 -4.32 21.03 26.80
CA ALA A 365 -3.77 22.15 26.03
C ALA A 365 -2.68 21.73 25.00
N LEU A 366 -2.09 20.54 25.14
CA LEU A 366 -0.98 20.08 24.32
C LEU A 366 -1.45 19.09 23.25
N SER A 367 -1.03 19.31 22.01
CA SER A 367 -1.22 18.38 20.89
C SER A 367 0.09 18.13 20.18
N TRP A 368 0.22 17.02 19.46
CA TRP A 368 1.42 16.72 18.66
C TRP A 368 1.17 16.81 17.16
N THR A 369 2.21 17.17 16.43
CA THR A 369 2.25 17.16 14.96
C THR A 369 3.38 16.27 14.47
N MET A 370 3.23 15.71 13.26
CA MET A 370 4.26 14.91 12.61
C MET A 370 4.71 15.61 11.33
N ARG A 371 6.02 15.69 11.13
CA ARG A 371 6.62 16.13 9.86
C ARG A 371 7.57 15.06 9.35
N ARG A 372 7.53 14.78 8.05
CA ARG A 372 8.37 13.78 7.40
C ARG A 372 9.24 14.43 6.34
N GLU A 373 10.53 14.09 6.36
CA GLU A 373 11.50 14.52 5.35
C GLU A 373 12.34 13.37 4.85
N THR A 374 12.92 13.54 3.66
CA THR A 374 13.98 12.63 3.21
C THR A 374 15.17 12.75 4.16
N SER A 375 15.68 11.61 4.64
CA SER A 375 16.86 11.58 5.49
C SER A 375 18.07 12.12 4.74
N LEU A 376 18.75 13.10 5.34
CA LEU A 376 20.05 13.60 4.89
C LEU A 376 21.21 13.06 5.74
N ARG A 377 20.89 12.21 6.72
CA ARG A 377 21.86 11.66 7.67
C ARG A 377 22.73 10.63 6.97
N LYS A 378 24.05 10.73 7.17
CA LYS A 378 25.04 9.87 6.50
C LYS A 378 24.76 8.40 6.80
N GLY A 379 24.58 7.60 5.75
CA GLY A 379 24.37 6.15 5.87
C GLY A 379 22.94 5.72 6.21
N ILE A 380 21.98 6.65 6.24
CA ILE A 380 20.56 6.37 6.52
C ILE A 380 19.73 6.69 5.27
N SER A 381 19.15 5.66 4.65
CA SER A 381 18.24 5.80 3.50
C SER A 381 16.80 6.01 3.96
N GLY A 382 15.91 6.46 3.07
CA GLY A 382 14.48 6.65 3.38
C GLY A 382 14.19 8.01 4.01
N THR A 383 13.30 8.03 4.99
CA THR A 383 12.81 9.25 5.62
C THR A 383 13.10 9.31 7.12
N ASP A 384 13.13 10.55 7.61
CA ASP A 384 13.15 10.94 9.02
C ASP A 384 11.79 11.51 9.40
N VAL A 385 11.37 11.25 10.65
CA VAL A 385 10.13 11.77 11.22
C VAL A 385 10.47 12.68 12.38
N TYR A 386 9.91 13.87 12.37
CA TYR A 386 10.03 14.85 13.44
C TYR A 386 8.69 15.01 14.15
N LEU A 387 8.76 15.06 15.48
CA LEU A 387 7.64 15.27 16.38
C LEU A 387 7.63 16.73 16.83
N GLY A 388 6.56 17.45 16.52
CA GLY A 388 6.29 18.81 17.02
C GLY A 388 5.24 18.79 18.12
N PHE A 389 5.28 19.80 18.99
CA PHE A 389 4.28 20.00 20.04
C PHE A 389 3.63 21.37 19.89
N VAL A 390 2.31 21.40 19.87
CA VAL A 390 1.50 22.62 19.77
C VAL A 390 0.72 22.78 21.06
N ASP A 391 1.04 23.85 21.79
CA ASP A 391 0.38 24.23 23.04
C ASP A 391 -0.69 25.30 22.73
N ARG A 392 -1.95 25.02 23.07
CA ARG A 392 -3.08 25.94 22.96
C ARG A 392 -3.22 26.81 24.24
N GLY A 393 -2.44 26.54 25.29
CA GLY A 393 -2.44 27.24 26.57
C GLY A 393 -1.38 28.35 26.70
N ASP A 394 -1.23 28.90 27.90
CA ASP A 394 -0.27 29.98 28.18
C ASP A 394 1.19 29.48 28.12
N VAL A 395 1.93 29.96 27.13
CA VAL A 395 3.31 29.60 26.78
C VAL A 395 4.30 29.86 27.92
N GLN A 396 3.93 30.68 28.92
CA GLN A 396 4.78 31.13 30.02
C GLN A 396 4.84 30.19 31.25
N ALA A 397 4.03 29.11 31.31
CA ALA A 397 4.06 28.18 32.45
C ALA A 397 5.34 27.32 32.47
N ALA A 398 5.92 27.12 33.66
CA ALA A 398 7.27 26.58 33.90
C ALA A 398 7.56 25.24 33.19
N LEU A 399 8.80 25.11 32.69
CA LEU A 399 9.31 23.95 31.95
C LEU A 399 9.61 22.78 32.89
N SER A 400 8.62 21.94 33.14
CA SER A 400 8.86 20.59 33.66
C SER A 400 9.37 19.70 32.52
N GLU A 401 10.56 19.98 31.93
CA GLU A 401 11.17 19.33 30.74
C GLU A 401 10.69 17.88 30.54
N PRO A 402 9.52 17.67 29.89
CA PRO A 402 8.85 16.41 30.04
C PRO A 402 9.41 15.42 29.03
N VAL A 403 9.33 14.14 29.35
CA VAL A 403 9.83 13.08 28.47
C VAL A 403 8.66 12.49 27.71
N ALA A 404 8.72 12.60 26.39
CA ALA A 404 7.77 12.00 25.47
C ALA A 404 8.25 10.65 24.96
N TYR A 405 7.32 9.71 24.84
CA TYR A 405 7.50 8.43 24.17
C TYR A 405 6.42 8.29 23.09
N ALA A 406 6.80 7.80 21.92
CA ALA A 406 5.86 7.50 20.85
C ALA A 406 5.73 5.99 20.66
N ARG A 407 4.49 5.51 20.54
CA ARG A 407 4.19 4.18 20.01
C ARG A 407 4.18 4.28 18.49
N LEU A 408 5.01 3.48 17.83
CA LEU A 408 5.28 3.58 16.41
C LEU A 408 4.95 2.28 15.70
N LEU A 409 4.62 2.39 14.41
CA LEU A 409 4.89 1.32 13.46
C LEU A 409 6.19 1.62 12.73
N CYS A 410 7.00 0.61 12.52
CA CYS A 410 8.27 0.72 11.83
C CYS A 410 8.43 -0.34 10.74
N THR A 411 9.26 -0.02 9.75
CA THR A 411 9.77 -0.96 8.75
C THR A 411 11.26 -1.18 8.98
N ASN A 412 11.85 -2.15 8.28
CA ASN A 412 13.28 -2.43 8.30
C ASN A 412 14.07 -1.75 7.17
N ARG A 413 13.57 -0.65 6.58
CA ARG A 413 14.19 0.02 5.42
C ARG A 413 14.56 -0.99 4.33
N LEU A 414 15.77 -0.89 3.78
CA LEU A 414 16.33 -1.74 2.74
C LEU A 414 16.72 -3.15 3.21
N LEU A 415 16.64 -3.45 4.52
CA LEU A 415 16.99 -4.77 5.04
C LEU A 415 15.97 -5.83 4.62
N ALA A 416 14.69 -5.46 4.53
CA ALA A 416 13.61 -6.38 4.16
C ALA A 416 13.81 -6.97 2.75
N GLU A 417 14.35 -6.17 1.83
CA GLU A 417 14.62 -6.55 0.44
C GLU A 417 15.76 -7.57 0.32
N GLN A 418 16.58 -7.72 1.35
CA GLN A 418 17.71 -8.66 1.39
C GLN A 418 17.27 -10.08 1.78
N ILE A 419 16.02 -10.27 2.19
CA ILE A 419 15.49 -11.60 2.49
C ILE A 419 15.34 -12.39 1.19
N GLY A 420 16.12 -13.46 1.07
CA GLY A 420 16.06 -14.35 -0.08
C GLY A 420 14.82 -15.24 -0.07
N PRO A 421 14.32 -15.69 -1.24
CA PRO A 421 13.34 -16.77 -1.32
C PRO A 421 13.81 -18.01 -0.56
N GLY A 422 12.89 -18.69 0.12
CA GLY A 422 13.14 -19.87 0.95
C GLY A 422 13.71 -19.58 2.35
N THR A 423 14.03 -18.33 2.69
CA THR A 423 14.48 -17.95 4.03
C THR A 423 13.46 -18.39 5.09
N ARG A 424 13.93 -19.07 6.13
CA ARG A 424 13.09 -19.54 7.23
C ARG A 424 12.80 -18.41 8.22
N PHE A 425 11.57 -18.41 8.72
CA PHE A 425 11.09 -17.48 9.74
C PHE A 425 10.69 -18.24 11.01
N HIS A 426 10.77 -17.56 12.14
CA HIS A 426 10.11 -17.95 13.37
C HIS A 426 8.83 -17.11 13.55
N GLY A 427 7.74 -17.72 14.02
CA GLY A 427 6.48 -17.04 14.26
C GLY A 427 6.11 -17.01 15.74
N ASP A 428 5.81 -15.83 16.26
CA ASP A 428 5.40 -15.65 17.66
C ASP A 428 4.01 -16.27 17.87
N GLY A 429 3.91 -17.24 18.78
CA GLY A 429 2.66 -17.96 19.03
C GLY A 429 2.28 -19.00 17.96
N VAL A 430 3.17 -19.27 17.00
CA VAL A 430 3.04 -20.38 16.05
C VAL A 430 3.82 -21.58 16.60
N ALA A 431 3.29 -22.80 16.43
CA ALA A 431 3.98 -24.02 16.87
C ALA A 431 5.40 -24.10 16.25
N ALA A 432 6.41 -24.42 17.07
CA ALA A 432 7.82 -24.37 16.67
C ALA A 432 8.17 -25.36 15.53
N SER A 433 7.36 -26.40 15.36
CA SER A 433 7.44 -27.38 14.29
C SER A 433 6.93 -26.85 12.94
N THR A 434 6.09 -25.82 12.95
CA THR A 434 5.54 -25.25 11.72
C THR A 434 6.67 -24.63 10.91
N THR A 435 6.87 -25.12 9.70
CA THR A 435 7.86 -24.56 8.79
C THR A 435 7.29 -23.30 8.16
N ILE A 436 7.91 -22.14 8.42
CA ILE A 436 7.54 -20.85 7.83
C ILE A 436 8.68 -20.39 6.93
N ARG A 437 8.38 -20.09 5.66
CA ARG A 437 9.39 -19.62 4.69
C ARG A 437 8.85 -18.50 3.81
N ALA A 438 9.71 -17.54 3.46
CA ALA A 438 9.38 -16.57 2.41
C ALA A 438 9.33 -17.28 1.04
N LEU A 439 8.18 -17.28 0.39
CA LEU A 439 8.01 -17.89 -0.93
C LEU A 439 8.69 -17.05 -2.02
N TYR A 440 8.64 -15.72 -1.87
CA TYR A 440 9.27 -14.77 -2.79
C TYR A 440 10.22 -13.83 -2.04
N GLN A 441 11.14 -13.23 -2.78
CA GLN A 441 11.86 -12.06 -2.30
C GLN A 441 10.84 -10.95 -1.99
N PRO A 442 10.93 -10.28 -0.84
CA PRO A 442 10.04 -9.17 -0.53
C PRO A 442 10.13 -8.03 -1.55
N SER A 443 9.02 -7.34 -1.76
CA SER A 443 8.97 -6.16 -2.61
C SER A 443 9.84 -5.03 -2.05
N VAL A 444 10.29 -4.16 -2.95
CA VAL A 444 11.03 -2.95 -2.59
C VAL A 444 10.13 -2.01 -1.79
N GLN A 445 10.64 -1.45 -0.70
CA GLN A 445 9.92 -0.43 0.06
C GLN A 445 9.79 0.83 -0.79
N ARG A 446 8.56 1.37 -0.92
CA ARG A 446 8.35 2.58 -1.72
C ARG A 446 8.40 3.83 -0.84
N PRO A 447 9.07 4.89 -1.30
CA PRO A 447 9.07 6.16 -0.56
C PRO A 447 7.67 6.79 -0.59
N PRO A 448 7.31 7.59 0.43
CA PRO A 448 6.08 8.37 0.41
C PRO A 448 6.15 9.52 -0.61
N THR A 449 4.98 10.09 -0.91
CA THR A 449 4.87 11.40 -1.56
C THR A 449 5.42 12.46 -0.61
N MET A 450 6.50 13.13 -1.03
CA MET A 450 7.09 14.25 -0.28
C MET A 450 6.20 15.49 -0.38
N ALA A 451 6.35 16.41 0.58
CA ALA A 451 5.58 17.65 0.65
C ALA A 451 5.53 18.40 -0.68
N ASN A 452 6.67 18.56 -1.36
CA ASN A 452 6.80 19.28 -2.64
C ASN A 452 5.91 18.73 -3.78
N HIS A 453 5.44 17.48 -3.66
CA HIS A 453 4.53 16.86 -4.63
C HIS A 453 3.09 16.75 -4.10
N ALA A 454 2.87 16.98 -2.80
CA ALA A 454 1.58 16.80 -2.15
C ALA A 454 0.47 17.67 -2.74
N LEU A 455 0.78 18.91 -3.14
CA LEU A 455 -0.19 19.80 -3.78
C LEU A 455 -0.73 19.21 -5.10
N TRP A 456 0.15 18.67 -5.94
CA TRP A 456 -0.26 18.06 -7.20
C TRP A 456 -1.05 16.78 -6.97
N SER A 457 -0.63 15.95 -6.01
CA SER A 457 -1.38 14.77 -5.59
C SER A 457 -2.79 15.14 -5.12
N LEU A 458 -2.91 16.17 -4.28
CA LEU A 458 -4.20 16.66 -3.78
C LEU A 458 -5.08 17.18 -4.93
N VAL A 459 -4.53 17.99 -5.84
CA VAL A 459 -5.26 18.47 -7.03
C VAL A 459 -5.74 17.30 -7.89
N SER A 460 -4.90 16.30 -8.13
CA SER A 460 -5.27 15.11 -8.91
C SER A 460 -6.36 14.28 -8.24
N LEU A 461 -6.32 14.12 -6.92
CA LEU A 461 -7.38 13.43 -6.16
C LEU A 461 -8.71 14.18 -6.25
N LEU A 462 -8.71 15.51 -6.08
CA LEU A 462 -9.93 16.34 -6.12
C LEU A 462 -10.53 16.46 -7.53
N ARG A 463 -9.73 16.30 -8.58
CA ARG A 463 -10.21 16.30 -9.98
C ARG A 463 -11.06 15.08 -10.30
N LEU A 464 -10.78 13.94 -9.67
CA LEU A 464 -11.57 12.74 -9.89
C LEU A 464 -12.92 12.88 -9.17
N ASN A 465 -13.95 13.32 -9.89
CA ASN A 465 -15.34 13.29 -9.43
C ASN A 465 -16.16 12.43 -10.39
N HIS A 466 -17.23 11.77 -9.92
CA HIS A 466 -18.10 10.92 -10.77
C HIS A 466 -18.61 11.63 -12.01
N ARG A 467 -18.88 12.93 -11.90
CA ARG A 467 -19.26 13.78 -13.04
C ARG A 467 -18.15 13.86 -14.10
N SER A 468 -16.89 13.91 -13.68
CA SER A 468 -15.72 13.91 -14.56
C SER A 468 -15.54 12.59 -15.32
N LEU A 469 -16.03 11.46 -14.79
CA LEU A 469 -15.99 10.16 -15.49
C LEU A 469 -17.05 10.07 -16.59
N VAL A 470 -18.21 10.70 -16.40
CA VAL A 470 -19.36 10.64 -17.33
C VAL A 470 -19.21 11.60 -18.53
N ASP A 471 -18.49 12.71 -18.38
CA ASP A 471 -18.31 13.71 -19.45
C ASP A 471 -17.36 13.27 -20.60
N GLY A 472 -16.84 12.04 -20.55
CA GLY A 472 -16.52 11.18 -21.70
C GLY A 472 -15.29 11.51 -22.56
N SER A 473 -14.81 12.76 -22.61
CA SER A 473 -13.71 13.16 -23.49
C SER A 473 -12.31 13.02 -22.87
N THR A 474 -12.20 13.07 -21.53
CA THR A 474 -10.92 13.03 -20.79
C THR A 474 -10.87 11.97 -19.69
N GLY A 475 -11.87 11.07 -19.64
CA GLY A 475 -12.03 10.10 -18.54
C GLY A 475 -10.87 9.10 -18.43
N ALA A 476 -10.34 8.62 -19.56
CA ALA A 476 -9.19 7.73 -19.58
C ALA A 476 -7.91 8.45 -19.10
N ASP A 477 -7.65 9.67 -19.59
CA ASP A 477 -6.47 10.45 -19.21
C ASP A 477 -6.51 10.81 -17.71
N THR A 478 -7.68 11.22 -17.21
CA THR A 478 -7.87 11.53 -15.78
C THR A 478 -7.65 10.29 -14.90
N LEU A 479 -8.12 9.11 -15.34
CA LEU A 479 -7.85 7.86 -14.64
C LEU A 479 -6.34 7.54 -14.62
N ARG A 480 -5.65 7.70 -15.77
CA ARG A 480 -4.20 7.47 -15.83
C ARG A 480 -3.43 8.40 -14.89
N ASP A 481 -3.76 9.70 -14.88
CA ASP A 481 -3.14 10.68 -14.00
C ASP A 481 -3.35 10.36 -12.52
N MET A 482 -4.54 9.87 -12.16
CA MET A 482 -4.82 9.42 -10.79
C MET A 482 -4.03 8.16 -10.42
N LEU A 483 -3.98 7.16 -11.30
CA LEU A 483 -3.24 5.93 -11.04
C LEU A 483 -1.73 6.16 -10.90
N LEU A 484 -1.19 7.17 -11.58
CA LEU A 484 0.21 7.58 -11.44
C LEU A 484 0.57 8.04 -10.02
N LEU A 485 -0.40 8.48 -9.21
CA LEU A 485 -0.18 8.81 -7.80
C LEU A 485 0.20 7.59 -6.97
N PHE A 486 -0.32 6.40 -7.32
CA PHE A 486 -0.14 5.15 -6.58
C PHE A 486 0.95 4.26 -7.17
N ALA A 487 1.39 4.53 -8.40
CA ALA A 487 2.43 3.80 -9.09
C ALA A 487 3.84 4.11 -8.56
N GLY A 488 4.70 3.09 -8.43
CA GLY A 488 6.04 3.21 -7.83
C GLY A 488 7.13 3.70 -8.77
N GLY A 489 6.77 4.38 -9.86
CA GLY A 489 7.69 4.85 -10.90
C GLY A 489 8.33 3.75 -11.77
N SER A 490 7.98 2.47 -11.57
CA SER A 490 8.54 1.36 -12.35
C SER A 490 8.06 1.40 -13.81
N ALA A 491 8.89 0.91 -14.74
CA ALA A 491 8.53 0.85 -16.16
C ALA A 491 7.26 0.01 -16.39
N ARG A 492 7.09 -1.08 -15.63
CA ARG A 492 5.88 -1.91 -15.65
C ARG A 492 4.64 -1.07 -15.33
N ASP A 493 4.64 -0.33 -14.22
CA ASP A 493 3.48 0.46 -13.80
C ASP A 493 3.11 1.50 -14.86
N GLN A 494 4.12 2.19 -15.40
CA GLN A 494 3.94 3.19 -16.47
C GLN A 494 3.35 2.60 -17.74
N VAL A 495 3.83 1.43 -18.16
CA VAL A 495 3.32 0.74 -19.36
C VAL A 495 1.88 0.29 -19.14
N GLN A 496 1.55 -0.34 -18.00
CA GLN A 496 0.18 -0.76 -17.69
C GLN A 496 -0.81 0.40 -17.64
N ILE A 497 -0.43 1.52 -17.02
CA ILE A 497 -1.28 2.72 -16.95
C ILE A 497 -1.54 3.27 -18.35
N ARG A 498 -0.50 3.38 -19.20
CA ARG A 498 -0.66 3.80 -20.61
C ARG A 498 -1.51 2.81 -21.40
N GLY A 499 -1.48 1.53 -21.02
CA GLY A 499 -2.29 0.46 -21.59
C GLY A 499 -3.80 0.62 -21.40
N ILE A 500 -4.28 1.55 -20.57
CA ILE A 500 -5.72 1.85 -20.48
C ILE A 500 -6.12 2.62 -21.74
N LYS A 501 -6.58 1.95 -22.80
CA LYS A 501 -6.88 2.59 -24.10
C LYS A 501 -8.10 3.49 -24.05
N ARG A 502 -9.19 2.99 -23.45
CA ARG A 502 -10.48 3.69 -23.44
C ARG A 502 -11.21 3.47 -22.13
N LEU A 503 -11.89 4.52 -21.68
CA LEU A 503 -12.86 4.51 -20.60
C LEU A 503 -14.13 5.17 -21.10
N ALA A 504 -15.26 4.50 -20.96
CA ALA A 504 -16.58 5.08 -21.21
C ALA A 504 -17.48 4.81 -20.01
N ALA A 505 -18.07 5.86 -19.45
CA ALA A 505 -19.06 5.75 -18.39
C ALA A 505 -20.43 6.21 -18.91
N ARG A 506 -21.48 5.49 -18.56
CA ARG A 506 -22.87 5.84 -18.91
C ARG A 506 -23.80 5.59 -17.74
N ALA A 507 -24.91 6.32 -17.71
CA ALA A 507 -25.98 6.02 -16.75
C ALA A 507 -26.52 4.60 -16.99
N GLY A 508 -26.59 3.81 -15.91
CA GLY A 508 -27.09 2.44 -15.92
C GLY A 508 -28.22 2.25 -14.92
N THR A 509 -29.00 1.19 -15.12
CA THR A 509 -29.99 0.71 -14.15
C THR A 509 -29.72 -0.76 -13.82
N ALA A 510 -29.82 -1.09 -12.55
CA ALA A 510 -29.67 -2.45 -12.05
C ALA A 510 -30.82 -2.78 -11.09
N ARG A 511 -31.14 -4.06 -10.98
CA ARG A 511 -32.11 -4.55 -9.99
C ARG A 511 -31.44 -4.66 -8.63
N VAL A 512 -32.18 -4.34 -7.56
CA VAL A 512 -31.74 -4.54 -6.18
C VAL A 512 -32.34 -5.84 -5.65
N GLY A 513 -31.50 -6.79 -5.24
CA GLY A 513 -31.86 -8.11 -4.75
C GLY A 513 -32.44 -9.06 -5.81
N SER A 514 -32.64 -10.29 -5.38
CA SER A 514 -33.31 -11.35 -6.15
C SER A 514 -34.84 -11.21 -6.14
N GLU A 515 -35.41 -10.48 -5.18
CA GLU A 515 -36.86 -10.36 -5.01
C GLU A 515 -37.52 -9.31 -5.91
N GLY A 516 -38.74 -9.66 -6.36
CA GLY A 516 -39.65 -8.85 -7.18
C GLY A 516 -39.73 -7.36 -6.86
N TRP A 517 -39.93 -7.08 -5.57
CA TRP A 517 -40.44 -5.82 -5.05
C TRP A 517 -39.37 -4.80 -4.67
N ARG A 518 -38.09 -5.21 -4.60
CA ARG A 518 -36.98 -4.35 -4.15
C ARG A 518 -36.55 -3.29 -5.16
N GLY A 519 -37.16 -3.26 -6.35
CA GLY A 519 -37.06 -2.16 -7.31
C GLY A 519 -35.74 -2.09 -8.08
N HIS A 520 -35.50 -0.93 -8.69
CA HIS A 520 -34.31 -0.63 -9.50
C HIS A 520 -33.47 0.48 -8.86
N CYS A 521 -32.15 0.33 -8.91
CA CYS A 521 -31.18 1.35 -8.54
C CYS A 521 -30.61 1.98 -9.81
N ARG A 522 -30.39 3.30 -9.80
CA ARG A 522 -29.63 4.01 -10.84
C ARG A 522 -28.16 4.03 -10.47
N GLY A 523 -27.29 3.93 -11.45
CA GLY A 523 -25.86 3.93 -11.23
C GLY A 523 -25.08 4.22 -12.50
N THR A 524 -23.82 3.80 -12.50
CA THR A 524 -22.89 4.03 -13.60
C THR A 524 -22.38 2.70 -14.13
N ASP A 525 -22.60 2.47 -15.42
CA ASP A 525 -21.93 1.40 -16.15
C ASP A 525 -20.62 1.95 -16.73
N ILE A 526 -19.51 1.32 -16.37
CA ILE A 526 -18.17 1.68 -16.84
C ILE A 526 -17.67 0.57 -17.77
N VAL A 527 -17.18 0.97 -18.94
CA VAL A 527 -16.56 0.09 -19.93
C VAL A 527 -15.10 0.49 -20.10
N LEU A 528 -14.20 -0.46 -19.84
CA LEU A 528 -12.76 -0.31 -20.05
C LEU A 528 -12.29 -1.15 -21.22
N GLU A 529 -11.35 -0.59 -21.97
CA GLU A 529 -10.58 -1.31 -22.98
C GLU A 529 -9.10 -1.16 -22.67
N PHE A 530 -8.38 -2.28 -22.64
CA PHE A 530 -6.95 -2.32 -22.38
C PHE A 530 -6.17 -2.69 -23.64
N ASP A 531 -4.94 -2.21 -23.73
CA ASP A 531 -3.91 -2.75 -24.59
C ASP A 531 -3.32 -4.00 -23.96
N THR A 532 -3.61 -5.18 -24.47
CA THR A 532 -3.16 -6.45 -23.86
C THR A 532 -1.64 -6.56 -23.82
N ASP A 533 -0.94 -5.97 -24.79
CA ASP A 533 0.52 -5.99 -24.87
C ASP A 533 1.18 -5.20 -23.74
N ALA A 534 0.47 -4.18 -23.21
CA ALA A 534 0.93 -3.39 -22.06
C ALA A 534 0.87 -4.16 -20.72
N PHE A 535 0.24 -5.33 -20.71
CA PHE A 535 0.10 -6.18 -19.51
C PHE A 535 0.95 -7.45 -19.60
N ALA A 536 1.96 -7.52 -20.48
CA ALA A 536 2.87 -8.66 -20.56
C ALA A 536 3.42 -9.06 -19.16
N GLY A 537 3.25 -10.34 -18.79
CA GLY A 537 3.64 -10.85 -17.47
C GLY A 537 2.73 -10.40 -16.32
N THR A 538 1.55 -9.87 -16.60
CA THR A 538 0.48 -9.53 -15.66
C THR A 538 -0.87 -9.80 -16.33
N SER A 539 -1.99 -9.43 -15.71
CA SER A 539 -3.30 -9.51 -16.34
C SER A 539 -4.04 -8.17 -16.23
N PRO A 540 -4.62 -7.65 -17.34
CA PRO A 540 -5.49 -6.48 -17.28
C PRO A 540 -6.75 -6.75 -16.44
N LEU A 541 -7.19 -8.00 -16.30
CA LEU A 541 -8.34 -8.35 -15.47
C LEU A 541 -8.06 -8.16 -13.98
N VAL A 542 -6.81 -8.29 -13.51
CA VAL A 542 -6.46 -7.99 -12.11
C VAL A 542 -6.64 -6.49 -11.84
N LEU A 543 -6.08 -5.63 -12.69
CA LEU A 543 -6.24 -4.17 -12.57
C LEU A 543 -7.72 -3.79 -12.69
N ALA A 544 -8.45 -4.38 -13.63
CA ALA A 544 -9.87 -4.15 -13.78
C ALA A 544 -10.67 -4.60 -12.53
N GLY A 545 -10.31 -5.74 -11.92
CA GLY A 545 -10.89 -6.20 -10.67
C GLY A 545 -10.70 -5.16 -9.55
N VAL A 546 -9.49 -4.61 -9.43
CA VAL A 546 -9.16 -3.53 -8.50
C VAL A 546 -9.98 -2.27 -8.81
N LEU A 547 -10.03 -1.86 -10.08
CA LEU A 547 -10.79 -0.68 -10.51
C LEU A 547 -12.29 -0.85 -10.27
N ALA A 548 -12.84 -2.06 -10.41
CA ALA A 548 -14.25 -2.34 -10.15
C ALA A 548 -14.61 -2.02 -8.68
N ARG A 549 -13.77 -2.47 -7.73
CA ARG A 549 -13.94 -2.16 -6.30
C ARG A 549 -13.65 -0.70 -6.01
N PHE A 550 -12.61 -0.13 -6.64
CA PHE A 550 -12.28 1.28 -6.48
C PHE A 550 -13.47 2.17 -6.85
N PHE A 551 -14.05 2.01 -8.05
CA PHE A 551 -15.18 2.83 -8.48
C PHE A 551 -16.43 2.59 -7.62
N ALA A 552 -16.67 1.35 -7.19
CA ALA A 552 -17.78 1.01 -6.31
C ALA A 552 -17.65 1.64 -4.92
N LEU A 553 -16.43 1.69 -4.36
CA LEU A 553 -16.13 2.38 -3.10
C LEU A 553 -16.20 3.89 -3.24
N TYR A 554 -15.83 4.42 -4.40
CA TYR A 554 -15.85 5.86 -4.65
C TYR A 554 -17.26 6.40 -4.88
N THR A 555 -18.23 5.56 -5.28
CA THR A 555 -19.61 5.95 -5.66
C THR A 555 -20.39 6.65 -4.55
N THR A 556 -21.38 7.47 -4.92
CA THR A 556 -22.26 8.11 -3.95
C THR A 556 -23.20 7.11 -3.31
N ALA A 557 -23.64 7.39 -2.07
CA ALA A 557 -24.68 6.60 -1.41
C ALA A 557 -25.91 6.44 -2.33
N ASN A 558 -26.49 5.24 -2.34
CA ASN A 558 -27.65 4.85 -3.17
C ASN A 558 -27.42 4.81 -4.69
N SER A 559 -26.15 4.75 -5.12
CA SER A 559 -25.75 4.50 -6.51
C SER A 559 -24.97 3.20 -6.61
N PHE A 560 -24.97 2.57 -7.79
CA PHE A 560 -24.12 1.41 -8.09
C PHE A 560 -23.07 1.74 -9.15
N VAL A 561 -22.00 0.96 -9.15
CA VAL A 561 -21.08 0.89 -10.29
C VAL A 561 -21.03 -0.55 -10.79
N ARG A 562 -21.05 -0.71 -12.11
CA ARG A 562 -20.80 -1.99 -12.78
C ARG A 562 -19.70 -1.79 -13.79
N LEU A 563 -18.61 -2.54 -13.62
CA LEU A 563 -17.46 -2.49 -14.52
C LEU A 563 -17.52 -3.65 -15.51
N SER A 564 -17.29 -3.34 -16.77
CA SER A 564 -17.04 -4.32 -17.83
C SER A 564 -15.72 -4.02 -18.54
N VAL A 565 -15.02 -5.07 -18.93
CA VAL A 565 -13.83 -5.02 -19.77
C VAL A 565 -14.19 -5.62 -21.12
N VAL A 566 -13.86 -4.90 -22.19
CA VAL A 566 -14.02 -5.37 -23.56
C VAL A 566 -12.67 -5.69 -24.18
N ARG A 567 -12.65 -6.70 -25.04
CA ARG A 567 -11.50 -7.10 -25.85
C ARG A 567 -11.95 -7.24 -27.29
N HIS A 568 -11.35 -6.47 -28.20
CA HIS A 568 -11.73 -6.42 -29.62
C HIS A 568 -13.23 -6.14 -29.86
N GLY A 569 -13.84 -5.31 -29.00
CA GLY A 569 -15.26 -4.94 -29.10
C GLY A 569 -16.23 -5.93 -28.45
N GLU A 570 -15.77 -7.09 -27.98
CA GLU A 570 -16.60 -8.08 -27.28
C GLU A 570 -16.40 -8.02 -25.77
N PRO A 571 -17.45 -8.31 -24.95
CA PRO A 571 -17.31 -8.42 -23.50
C PRO A 571 -16.34 -9.54 -23.14
N TRP A 572 -15.30 -9.20 -22.39
CA TRP A 572 -14.34 -10.17 -21.86
C TRP A 572 -14.68 -10.56 -20.41
N MET A 573 -14.95 -9.58 -19.55
CA MET A 573 -15.33 -9.80 -18.17
C MET A 573 -16.25 -8.70 -17.68
N GLN A 574 -17.23 -9.04 -16.85
CA GLN A 574 -18.10 -8.06 -16.19
C GLN A 574 -18.26 -8.42 -14.72
N TRP A 575 -17.92 -7.48 -13.84
CA TRP A 575 -18.17 -7.62 -12.41
C TRP A 575 -19.63 -7.30 -12.08
N PRO A 576 -20.19 -7.86 -11.00
CA PRO A 576 -21.54 -7.53 -10.55
C PRO A 576 -21.68 -6.03 -10.26
N ALA A 577 -22.92 -5.54 -10.31
CA ALA A 577 -23.21 -4.17 -9.89
C ALA A 577 -23.00 -4.05 -8.37
N MET A 578 -22.16 -3.11 -7.95
CA MET A 578 -21.74 -2.94 -6.56
C MET A 578 -22.05 -1.54 -6.02
N THR A 579 -22.42 -1.46 -4.74
CA THR A 579 -22.48 -0.20 -3.97
C THR A 579 -21.55 -0.34 -2.77
N GLY A 580 -20.50 0.48 -2.71
CA GLY A 580 -19.40 0.26 -1.77
C GLY A 580 -18.77 -1.13 -1.98
N ARG A 581 -18.91 -2.00 -0.96
CA ARG A 581 -18.41 -3.38 -0.99
C ARG A 581 -19.50 -4.43 -1.28
N GLN A 582 -20.76 -4.03 -1.40
CA GLN A 582 -21.88 -4.96 -1.52
C GLN A 582 -22.33 -5.11 -2.98
N CYS A 583 -22.52 -6.36 -3.41
CA CYS A 583 -23.20 -6.63 -4.67
C CYS A 583 -24.71 -6.35 -4.52
N LEU A 584 -25.33 -5.84 -5.57
CA LEU A 584 -26.77 -5.58 -5.60
C LEU A 584 -27.63 -6.85 -5.75
N THR A 585 -27.03 -8.04 -5.88
CA THR A 585 -27.73 -9.30 -6.21
C THR A 585 -28.53 -9.90 -5.07
#